data_AF-A0A0X3USW2-F1
#
_entry.id   AF-A0A0X3USW2-F1
#
_cell.length_a   1.000
_cell.length_b   1.000
_cell.length_c   1.000
_cell.angle_alpha   90.00
_cell.angle_beta   90.00
_cell.angle_gamma   90.00
#
_symmetry.space_group_name_H-M   'P 1'
#
loop_
_entity.id
_entity.type
_entity.pdbx_description
1 polymer ?
#
loop_
_entity_poly.entity_id
_entity_poly.type
_entity_poly.pdbx_seq_one_letter_code
_entity_poly.pdbx_strand_id
1 'polypeptide(L)'
;MDPYLIKPSAGYGARRAHYTTASLIALERPATDWTGAPPSDQLPQQSSPDPLPSAPSPVADWARRPTLGRTLARAAHAHPHAAPGLQRELEVMGVLSADLLHGRLPHTVRRLLHLGAVCDFAVLLEDLAQWDFDPLDVAGRWRHDFFLTVPDTLLEL
;
A
#
# COMPACT_ATOMS: atom_id res chain seq x y z
N MET A 1 -11.76 4.75 -12.31
CA MET A 1 -10.68 3.99 -12.96
C MET A 1 -10.95 4.11 -14.45
N ASP A 2 -10.08 4.80 -15.19
CA ASP A 2 -10.36 5.11 -16.59
C ASP A 2 -10.39 3.85 -17.46
N PRO A 3 -11.44 3.63 -18.27
CA PRO A 3 -11.59 2.42 -19.10
C PRO A 3 -10.47 2.28 -20.15
N TYR A 4 -9.72 3.36 -20.40
CA TYR A 4 -8.63 3.42 -21.37
C TYR A 4 -7.33 2.74 -20.91
N LEU A 5 -7.14 2.53 -19.60
CA LEU A 5 -5.92 1.89 -19.07
C LEU A 5 -6.03 0.38 -18.91
N ILE A 6 -7.26 -0.18 -18.90
CA ILE A 6 -7.49 -1.60 -18.62
C ILE A 6 -7.03 -2.50 -19.78
N LYS A 7 -7.24 -2.05 -21.03
CA LYS A 7 -6.98 -2.82 -22.25
C LYS A 7 -5.48 -2.99 -22.60
N PRO A 8 -4.61 -1.96 -22.43
CA PRO A 8 -3.18 -2.07 -22.74
C PRO A 8 -2.35 -2.82 -21.69
N SER A 9 -2.86 -2.99 -20.47
CA SER A 9 -2.12 -3.60 -19.35
C SER A 9 -2.54 -5.03 -19.02
N ALA A 10 -3.57 -5.56 -19.68
CA ALA A 10 -3.99 -6.95 -19.54
C ALA A 10 -2.85 -7.90 -19.96
N GLY A 11 -2.46 -8.83 -19.07
CA GLY A 11 -1.34 -9.75 -19.28
C GLY A 11 0.06 -9.19 -18.99
N TYR A 12 0.17 -7.91 -18.62
CA TYR A 12 1.43 -7.26 -18.22
C TYR A 12 1.36 -6.78 -16.76
N GLY A 13 1.34 -7.73 -15.83
CA GLY A 13 1.06 -7.49 -14.40
C GLY A 13 1.89 -6.39 -13.76
N ALA A 14 3.21 -6.41 -13.99
CA ALA A 14 4.10 -5.38 -13.49
C ALA A 14 3.72 -3.98 -14.01
N ARG A 15 3.41 -3.82 -15.30
CA ARG A 15 3.03 -2.52 -15.87
C ARG A 15 1.71 -2.02 -15.28
N ARG A 16 0.72 -2.91 -15.10
CA ARG A 16 -0.56 -2.58 -14.48
C ARG A 16 -0.41 -2.15 -13.02
N ALA A 17 0.44 -2.85 -12.27
CA ALA A 17 0.78 -2.51 -10.89
C ALA A 17 1.36 -1.09 -10.81
N HIS A 18 2.33 -0.74 -11.67
CA HIS A 18 2.92 0.60 -11.71
C HIS A 18 1.87 1.70 -11.96
N TYR A 19 1.00 1.54 -12.96
CA TYR A 19 -0.02 2.55 -13.24
C TYR A 19 -1.07 2.65 -12.14
N THR A 20 -1.47 1.51 -11.56
CA THR A 20 -2.40 1.49 -10.43
C THR A 20 -1.79 2.26 -9.26
N THR A 21 -0.58 1.90 -8.83
CA THR A 21 0.11 2.57 -7.72
C THR A 21 0.34 4.05 -8.00
N ALA A 22 0.77 4.43 -9.19
CA ALA A 22 0.94 5.83 -9.57
C ALA A 22 -0.38 6.62 -9.46
N SER A 23 -1.50 6.03 -9.90
CA SER A 23 -2.81 6.66 -9.74
C SER A 23 -3.23 6.80 -8.27
N LEU A 24 -2.87 5.86 -7.41
CA LEU A 24 -3.17 5.91 -5.98
C LEU A 24 -2.34 6.97 -5.25
N ILE A 25 -1.05 7.09 -5.59
CA ILE A 25 -0.18 8.16 -5.07
C ILE A 25 -0.72 9.54 -5.50
N ALA A 26 -1.22 9.65 -6.72
CA ALA A 26 -1.85 10.88 -7.19
C ALA A 26 -3.15 11.21 -6.42
N LEU A 27 -3.87 10.21 -5.88
CA LEU A 27 -5.05 10.41 -5.03
C LEU A 27 -4.68 10.82 -3.59
N GLU A 28 -3.54 10.36 -3.08
CA GLU A 28 -3.06 10.71 -1.72
C GLU A 28 -2.63 12.17 -1.64
N ARG A 29 -2.01 12.71 -2.70
CA ARG A 29 -1.60 14.12 -2.71
C ARG A 29 -2.85 15.00 -2.80
N PRO A 30 -3.12 15.87 -1.82
CA PRO A 30 -3.96 17.04 -2.09
C PRO A 30 -3.29 17.76 -3.26
N ALA A 31 -4.07 18.21 -4.25
CA ALA A 31 -3.55 19.05 -5.31
C ALA A 31 -2.80 20.22 -4.66
N THR A 32 -1.47 20.13 -4.64
CA THR A 32 -0.64 21.23 -4.20
C THR A 32 -0.91 22.31 -5.24
N ASP A 33 -1.40 23.48 -4.81
CA ASP A 33 -1.47 24.65 -5.66
C ASP A 33 -0.08 24.80 -6.33
N TRP A 34 0.01 24.45 -7.60
CA TRP A 34 1.28 24.39 -8.34
C TRP A 34 1.84 25.81 -8.62
N THR A 35 1.30 26.83 -7.94
CA THR A 35 1.65 28.25 -8.08
C THR A 35 2.63 28.76 -7.01
N GLY A 36 3.22 27.91 -6.18
CA GLY A 36 4.09 28.34 -5.07
C GLY A 36 5.48 27.73 -5.02
N ALA A 37 6.43 28.34 -5.73
CA ALA A 37 7.89 28.24 -5.62
C ALA A 37 8.59 26.92 -6.06
N PRO A 38 9.69 27.00 -6.83
CA PRO A 38 10.54 25.85 -7.12
C PRO A 38 11.22 25.35 -5.84
N PRO A 39 11.44 24.03 -5.68
CA PRO A 39 12.25 23.51 -4.59
C PRO A 39 13.68 24.04 -4.73
N SER A 40 14.18 24.71 -3.69
CA SER A 40 15.59 25.11 -3.61
C SER A 40 16.47 23.87 -3.67
N ASP A 41 17.25 23.73 -4.74
CA ASP A 41 18.38 22.81 -4.85
C ASP A 41 19.42 23.17 -3.77
N GLN A 42 19.29 22.58 -2.58
CA GLN A 42 20.40 22.46 -1.65
C GLN A 42 20.89 21.01 -1.67
N LEU A 43 21.86 20.76 -2.55
CA LEU A 43 22.72 19.58 -2.49
C LEU A 43 23.41 19.52 -1.12
N PRO A 44 23.28 18.42 -0.35
CA PRO A 44 24.07 18.25 0.87
C PRO A 44 25.55 18.06 0.50
N GLN A 45 26.35 18.99 1.02
CA GLN A 45 27.80 19.05 0.92
C GLN A 45 28.42 17.81 1.62
N GLN A 46 29.19 17.02 0.86
CA GLN A 46 29.89 15.84 1.36
C GLN A 46 30.81 16.23 2.53
N SER A 47 30.49 15.73 3.72
CA SER A 47 31.35 15.79 4.89
C SER A 47 31.96 14.40 5.13
N SER A 48 33.26 14.40 5.43
CA SER A 48 34.20 13.28 5.58
C SER A 48 33.70 12.04 6.37
N PRO A 49 34.29 10.85 6.16
CA PRO A 49 33.77 9.61 6.72
C PRO A 49 34.14 9.48 8.21
N ASP A 50 33.15 9.66 9.08
CA ASP A 50 33.17 9.09 10.44
C ASP A 50 32.99 7.56 10.39
N PRO A 51 33.43 6.80 11.41
CA PRO A 51 33.32 5.35 11.42
C PRO A 51 31.83 4.96 11.51
N LEU A 52 31.31 4.30 10.47
CA LEU A 52 29.91 3.89 10.41
C LEU A 52 29.57 2.91 11.55
N PRO A 53 28.53 3.16 12.38
CA PRO A 53 27.87 2.08 13.10
C PRO A 53 27.29 1.11 12.06
N SER A 54 27.48 -0.20 12.27
CA SER A 54 27.02 -1.27 11.37
C SER A 54 25.62 -0.98 10.83
N ALA A 55 25.54 -0.61 9.56
CA ALA A 55 24.27 -0.30 8.92
C ALA A 55 23.39 -1.57 8.93
N PRO A 56 22.12 -1.48 9.34
CA PRO A 56 21.21 -2.60 9.21
C PRO A 56 21.15 -3.03 7.74
N SER A 57 21.10 -4.34 7.50
CA SER A 57 21.01 -4.87 6.14
C SER A 57 19.75 -4.33 5.46
N PRO A 58 19.83 -3.77 4.24
CA PRO A 58 18.68 -3.19 3.54
C PRO A 58 17.53 -4.20 3.33
N VAL A 59 17.84 -5.50 3.31
CA VAL A 59 16.85 -6.58 3.20
C VAL A 59 16.02 -6.73 4.49
N ALA A 60 16.65 -6.54 5.66
CA ALA A 60 15.96 -6.61 6.96
C ALA A 60 15.01 -5.43 7.17
N ASP A 61 15.29 -4.30 6.52
CA ASP A 61 14.43 -3.12 6.56
C ASP A 61 13.20 -3.28 5.66
N TRP A 62 13.34 -3.95 4.50
CA TRP A 62 12.21 -4.23 3.61
C TRP A 62 11.15 -5.11 4.27
N ALA A 63 11.55 -6.20 4.93
CA ALA A 63 10.64 -7.13 5.59
C ALA A 63 9.83 -6.49 6.75
N ARG A 64 10.29 -5.35 7.28
CA ARG A 64 9.62 -4.62 8.36
C ARG A 64 8.58 -3.61 7.87
N ARG A 65 8.60 -3.27 6.58
CA ARG A 65 7.68 -2.29 6.00
C ARG A 65 6.23 -2.81 6.09
N PRO A 66 5.25 -1.93 6.34
CA PRO A 66 3.87 -2.35 6.53
C PRO A 66 3.23 -2.74 5.20
N THR A 67 2.68 -3.95 5.14
CA THR A 67 1.80 -4.39 4.04
C THR A 67 0.45 -3.67 4.09
N LEU A 68 -0.37 -3.84 3.04
CA LEU A 68 -1.76 -3.35 3.04
C LEU A 68 -2.56 -3.93 4.23
N GLY A 69 -2.37 -5.21 4.54
CA GLY A 69 -2.99 -5.87 5.68
C GLY A 69 -2.65 -5.21 7.01
N ARG A 70 -1.36 -4.91 7.25
CA ARG A 70 -0.93 -4.17 8.45
C ARG A 70 -1.49 -2.76 8.50
N THR A 71 -1.64 -2.11 7.35
CA THR A 71 -2.22 -0.76 7.23
C THR A 71 -3.71 -0.76 7.57
N LEU A 72 -4.46 -1.73 7.05
CA LEU A 72 -5.87 -1.96 7.39
C LEU A 72 -6.05 -2.25 8.88
N ALA A 73 -5.17 -3.05 9.46
CA ALA A 73 -5.22 -3.35 10.89
C ALA A 73 -4.97 -2.14 11.78
N ARG A 74 -3.98 -1.31 11.42
CA ARG A 74 -3.74 -0.03 12.13
C ARG A 74 -4.95 0.89 12.03
N ALA A 75 -5.60 0.96 10.87
CA ALA A 75 -6.83 1.72 10.70
C ALA A 75 -8.00 1.14 11.53
N ALA A 76 -8.12 -0.20 11.61
CA ALA A 76 -9.12 -0.87 12.45
C ALA A 76 -8.90 -0.59 13.95
N HIS A 77 -7.65 -0.54 14.40
CA HIS A 77 -7.30 -0.11 15.77
C HIS A 77 -7.69 1.33 16.06
N ALA A 78 -7.34 2.25 15.15
CA ALA A 78 -7.67 3.66 15.31
C ALA A 78 -9.18 3.92 15.23
N HIS A 79 -9.92 3.08 14.50
CA HIS A 79 -11.35 3.20 14.23
C HIS A 79 -12.08 1.87 14.46
N PRO A 80 -12.32 1.46 15.73
CA PRO A 80 -12.91 0.16 16.06
C PRO A 80 -14.24 -0.14 15.36
N HIS A 81 -15.09 0.88 15.20
CA HIS A 81 -16.38 0.76 14.51
C HIS A 81 -16.25 0.39 13.01
N ALA A 82 -15.09 0.62 12.40
CA ALA A 82 -14.82 0.26 11.01
C ALA A 82 -14.16 -1.11 10.86
N ALA A 83 -13.69 -1.73 11.96
CA ALA A 83 -12.86 -2.93 11.95
C ALA A 83 -13.50 -4.14 11.25
N PRO A 84 -14.77 -4.53 11.51
CA PRO A 84 -15.40 -5.65 10.81
C PRO A 84 -15.51 -5.41 9.31
N GLY A 85 -15.76 -4.15 8.92
CA GLY A 85 -15.84 -3.75 7.53
C GLY A 85 -14.49 -3.80 6.81
N LEU A 86 -13.39 -3.46 7.51
CA LEU A 86 -12.03 -3.54 6.96
C LEU A 86 -11.54 -4.99 6.86
N GLN A 87 -11.88 -5.84 7.84
CA GLN A 87 -11.61 -7.28 7.77
C GLN A 87 -12.32 -7.91 6.57
N ARG A 88 -13.64 -7.70 6.43
CA ARG A 88 -14.40 -8.24 5.30
C ARG A 88 -13.85 -7.76 3.96
N GLU A 89 -13.44 -6.50 3.88
CA GLU A 89 -12.83 -5.95 2.67
C GLU A 89 -11.51 -6.63 2.33
N LEU A 90 -10.66 -6.91 3.32
CA LEU A 90 -9.42 -7.67 3.16
C LEU A 90 -9.68 -9.10 2.67
N GLU A 91 -10.62 -9.81 3.30
CA GLU A 91 -11.00 -11.18 2.92
C GLU A 91 -11.50 -11.24 1.48
N VAL A 92 -12.35 -10.27 1.08
CA VAL A 92 -12.83 -10.16 -0.30
C VAL A 92 -11.68 -9.91 -1.26
N MET A 93 -10.79 -8.96 -0.99
CA MET A 93 -9.63 -8.70 -1.87
C MET A 93 -8.74 -9.93 -2.04
N GLY A 94 -8.57 -10.73 -0.98
CA GLY A 94 -7.74 -11.94 -0.97
C GLY A 94 -8.18 -13.04 -1.95
N VAL A 95 -9.40 -12.97 -2.49
CA VAL A 95 -9.92 -13.95 -3.46
C VAL A 95 -10.15 -13.36 -4.86
N LEU A 96 -9.84 -12.07 -5.07
CA LEU A 96 -10.06 -11.42 -6.37
C LEU A 96 -9.00 -11.82 -7.39
N SER A 97 -9.43 -11.94 -8.65
CA SER A 97 -8.50 -11.91 -9.78
C SER A 97 -7.78 -10.56 -9.81
N ALA A 98 -6.61 -10.52 -10.45
CA ALA A 98 -5.86 -9.28 -10.59
C ALA A 98 -6.71 -8.14 -11.21
N ASP A 99 -7.48 -8.43 -12.26
CA ASP A 99 -8.37 -7.45 -12.91
C ASP A 99 -9.35 -6.81 -11.92
N LEU A 100 -9.98 -7.63 -11.08
CA LEU A 100 -10.93 -7.16 -10.08
C LEU A 100 -10.24 -6.44 -8.93
N LEU A 101 -9.05 -6.91 -8.52
CA LEU A 101 -8.25 -6.26 -7.48
C LEU A 101 -7.89 -4.84 -7.89
N HIS A 102 -7.31 -4.65 -9.09
CA HIS A 102 -6.92 -3.32 -9.60
C HIS A 102 -8.13 -2.38 -9.74
N GLY A 103 -9.31 -2.91 -10.06
CA GLY A 103 -10.55 -2.13 -10.10
C GLY A 103 -11.07 -1.71 -8.72
N ARG A 104 -10.93 -2.58 -7.71
CA ARG A 104 -11.45 -2.38 -6.36
C ARG A 104 -10.51 -1.55 -5.46
N LEU A 105 -9.21 -1.78 -5.58
CA LEU A 105 -8.19 -1.22 -4.69
C LEU A 105 -8.26 0.32 -4.51
N PRO A 106 -8.57 1.13 -5.54
CA PRO A 106 -8.73 2.58 -5.34
C PRO A 106 -9.81 2.96 -4.34
N HIS A 107 -10.87 2.17 -4.20
CA HIS A 107 -11.89 2.43 -3.19
C HIS A 107 -11.34 2.20 -1.78
N THR A 108 -10.68 1.06 -1.57
CA THR A 108 -10.08 0.69 -0.28
C THR A 108 -9.02 1.69 0.15
N VAL A 109 -8.11 2.08 -0.76
CA VAL A 109 -7.05 3.05 -0.46
C VAL A 109 -7.65 4.43 -0.16
N ARG A 110 -8.65 4.89 -0.91
CA ARG A 110 -9.33 6.17 -0.58
C ARG A 110 -9.99 6.13 0.79
N ARG A 111 -10.61 5.01 1.16
CA ARG A 111 -11.19 4.81 2.50
C ARG A 111 -10.11 4.88 3.58
N LEU A 112 -8.98 4.20 3.37
CA LEU A 112 -7.83 4.25 4.28
C LEU A 112 -7.27 5.67 4.44
N LEU A 113 -7.11 6.39 3.34
CA LEU A 113 -6.65 7.78 3.35
C LEU A 113 -7.64 8.69 4.09
N HIS A 114 -8.95 8.54 3.89
CA HIS A 114 -9.97 9.26 4.65
C HIS A 114 -9.93 8.95 6.15
N LEU A 115 -9.54 7.73 6.54
CA LEU A 115 -9.33 7.33 7.93
C LEU A 115 -7.98 7.80 8.50
N GLY A 116 -7.17 8.53 7.71
CA GLY A 116 -5.86 9.05 8.11
C GLY A 116 -4.74 8.02 8.09
N ALA A 117 -4.94 6.87 7.44
CA ALA A 117 -3.91 5.84 7.36
C ALA A 117 -2.88 6.18 6.27
N VAL A 118 -1.60 5.97 6.60
CA VAL A 118 -0.48 6.09 5.64
C VAL A 118 -0.26 4.75 4.97
N CYS A 119 -0.32 4.72 3.64
CA CYS A 119 -0.08 3.52 2.84
C CYS A 119 1.37 3.46 2.37
N ASP A 120 2.03 2.32 2.53
CA ASP A 120 3.35 2.11 1.92
C ASP A 120 3.19 1.67 0.46
N PHE A 121 3.18 2.65 -0.45
CA PHE A 121 2.97 2.41 -1.87
C PHE A 121 4.07 1.60 -2.55
N ALA A 122 5.29 1.57 -2.00
CA ALA A 122 6.36 0.75 -2.55
C ALA A 122 6.10 -0.74 -2.29
N VAL A 123 5.65 -1.07 -1.08
CA VAL A 123 5.24 -2.45 -0.73
C VAL A 123 3.99 -2.84 -1.52
N LEU A 124 3.01 -1.94 -1.62
CA LEU A 124 1.79 -2.20 -2.40
C LEU A 124 2.10 -2.44 -3.89
N LEU A 125 3.04 -1.70 -4.48
CA LEU A 125 3.48 -1.92 -5.86
C LEU A 125 4.08 -3.33 -6.04
N GLU A 126 4.95 -3.75 -5.14
CA GLU A 126 5.56 -5.08 -5.15
C GLU A 126 4.49 -6.18 -5.02
N ASP A 127 3.58 -6.04 -4.06
CA ASP A 127 2.48 -6.98 -3.86
C ASP A 127 1.57 -7.09 -5.09
N LEU A 128 1.26 -5.96 -5.75
CA LEU A 128 0.47 -5.95 -6.98
C LEU A 128 1.23 -6.54 -8.17
N ALA A 129 2.54 -6.33 -8.26
CA ALA A 129 3.35 -6.94 -9.31
C ALA A 129 3.42 -8.46 -9.14
N GLN A 130 3.45 -8.95 -7.90
CA GLN A 130 3.46 -10.37 -7.56
C GLN A 130 2.09 -11.04 -7.69
N TRP A 131 0.99 -10.29 -7.60
CA TRP A 131 -0.38 -10.82 -7.63
C TRP A 131 -0.71 -11.65 -8.88
N ASP A 132 -0.11 -11.33 -10.03
CA ASP A 132 -0.32 -12.09 -11.27
C ASP A 132 0.43 -13.44 -11.29
N PHE A 133 1.38 -13.65 -10.38
CA PHE A 133 2.17 -14.89 -10.29
C PHE A 133 1.73 -15.76 -9.12
N ASP A 134 1.58 -15.18 -7.92
CA ASP A 134 1.18 -15.89 -6.71
C ASP A 134 0.23 -15.05 -5.84
N PRO A 135 -1.05 -14.96 -6.23
CA PRO A 135 -2.03 -14.18 -5.48
C PRO A 135 -2.31 -14.75 -4.08
N LEU A 136 -2.14 -16.07 -3.90
CA LEU A 136 -2.41 -16.73 -2.63
C LEU A 136 -1.34 -16.40 -1.59
N ASP A 137 -0.06 -16.35 -1.97
CA ASP A 137 1.01 -15.89 -1.08
C ASP A 137 0.77 -14.45 -0.63
N VAL A 138 0.53 -13.53 -1.58
CA VAL A 138 0.30 -12.11 -1.26
C VAL A 138 -0.93 -11.92 -0.37
N ALA A 139 -2.06 -12.56 -0.71
CA ALA A 139 -3.27 -12.54 0.11
C ALA A 139 -3.04 -13.15 1.50
N GLY A 140 -2.27 -14.23 1.58
CA GLY A 140 -1.85 -14.87 2.82
C GLY A 140 -1.06 -13.92 3.71
N ARG A 141 -0.05 -13.22 3.16
CA ARG A 141 0.73 -12.21 3.88
C ARG A 141 -0.12 -11.07 4.39
N TRP A 142 -1.01 -10.53 3.56
CA TRP A 142 -1.91 -9.45 3.99
C TRP A 142 -2.83 -9.89 5.13
N ARG A 143 -3.44 -11.08 5.02
CA ARG A 143 -4.28 -11.64 6.09
C ARG A 143 -3.48 -11.87 7.37
N HIS A 144 -2.32 -12.51 7.24
CA HIS A 144 -1.44 -12.79 8.37
C HIS A 144 -1.07 -11.50 9.12
N ASP A 145 -0.61 -10.48 8.40
CA ASP A 145 -0.26 -9.19 9.00
C ASP A 145 -1.45 -8.47 9.63
N PHE A 146 -2.64 -8.60 9.05
CA PHE A 146 -3.85 -8.01 9.60
C PHE A 146 -4.20 -8.65 10.95
N PHE A 147 -4.34 -9.98 10.99
CA PHE A 147 -4.76 -10.71 12.20
C PHE A 147 -3.66 -10.77 13.28
N LEU A 148 -2.37 -10.69 12.91
CA LEU A 148 -1.31 -10.49 13.91
C LEU A 148 -1.36 -9.11 14.57
N THR A 149 -1.94 -8.12 13.88
CA THR A 149 -1.99 -6.75 14.37
C THR A 149 -3.30 -6.49 15.11
N VAL A 150 -4.46 -6.95 14.61
CA VAL A 150 -5.78 -6.71 15.23
C VAL A 150 -6.09 -7.80 16.29
N PRO A 151 -6.34 -7.44 17.56
CA PRO A 151 -6.81 -8.38 18.56
C PRO A 151 -8.25 -8.82 18.28
N ASP A 152 -8.57 -10.08 18.58
CA ASP A 152 -9.88 -10.69 18.31
C ASP A 152 -11.06 -9.89 18.90
N THR A 153 -10.84 -9.20 20.02
CA THR A 153 -11.87 -8.39 20.70
C THR A 153 -12.40 -7.22 19.87
N LEU A 154 -11.64 -6.74 18.88
CA LEU A 154 -12.07 -5.66 17.99
C LEU A 154 -12.92 -6.15 16.81
N LEU A 155 -12.96 -7.46 16.56
CA LEU A 155 -13.65 -8.06 15.41
C LEU A 155 -15.08 -8.51 15.75
N GLU A 156 -15.44 -8.54 17.03
CA GLU A 156 -16.76 -8.96 17.54
C GLU A 156 -17.73 -7.79 17.78
N LEU A 157 -17.28 -6.54 17.57
CA LEU A 157 -18.04 -5.29 17.77
C LEU A 157 -18.96 -4.96 16.57
#